data_AF-A0A6A3CKI7-F1
#
_entry.id   AF-A0A6A3CKI7-F1
#
_cell.length_a   1.000
_cell.length_b   1.000
_cell.length_c   1.000
_cell.angle_alpha   90.00
_cell.angle_beta   90.00
_cell.angle_gamma   90.00
#
_symmetry.space_group_name_H-M   'P 1'
#
loop_
_entity.id
_entity.type
_entity.pdbx_description
1 polymer ?
#
loop_
_entity_poly.entity_id
_entity_poly.type
_entity_poly.pdbx_seq_one_letter_code
_entity_poly.pdbx_strand_id
1 'polypeptide(L)'
;MWRLKVGEGGNNPYIFSTNKFLGGQTWEFDPNAGIAEERAEVEEARTNFYNNRNNVQPSSDLLWQLQPDMSWDYFLAWASSAWKGKSLLTTILKIIWCSFIYYVWEERNRCLFQGRVRTIDDLLFSIKEIVSAQLRNRDTNSLDLVNMQLMTNWGIG
;
A
#
# COMPACT_ATOMS: atom_id res chain seq x y z
N MET A 1 -11.14 -4.83 -21.36
CA MET A 1 -10.50 -4.25 -20.17
C MET A 1 -11.38 -4.48 -18.95
N TRP A 2 -10.80 -4.50 -17.75
CA TRP A 2 -11.57 -4.65 -16.52
C TRP A 2 -12.27 -3.33 -16.19
N ARG A 3 -13.59 -3.37 -15.97
CA ARG A 3 -14.37 -2.22 -15.51
C ARG A 3 -14.84 -2.46 -14.09
N LEU A 4 -14.79 -1.42 -13.27
CA LEU A 4 -15.31 -1.46 -11.91
C LEU A 4 -16.83 -1.45 -11.98
N LYS A 5 -17.45 -2.49 -11.41
CA LYS A 5 -18.89 -2.55 -11.20
C LYS A 5 -19.17 -2.44 -9.71
N VAL A 6 -19.99 -1.45 -9.37
CA VAL A 6 -20.53 -1.32 -8.02
C VAL A 6 -21.78 -2.18 -7.95
N GLY A 7 -21.86 -3.06 -6.96
CA GLY A 7 -23.00 -3.94 -6.73
C GLY A 7 -24.23 -3.11 -6.34
N GLU A 8 -25.26 -3.12 -7.18
CA GLU A 8 -26.56 -2.47 -6.95
C GLU A 8 -27.48 -3.27 -6.01
N GLY A 9 -26.94 -4.31 -5.37
CA GLY A 9 -27.68 -5.24 -4.53
C GLY A 9 -28.37 -6.34 -5.35
N GLY A 10 -28.21 -7.58 -4.89
CA GLY A 10 -28.74 -8.76 -5.58
C GLY A 10 -29.20 -9.83 -4.61
N ASN A 11 -30.11 -10.70 -5.04
CA ASN A 11 -30.61 -11.80 -4.22
C ASN A 11 -30.27 -13.12 -4.94
N ASN A 12 -29.00 -13.52 -4.88
CA ASN A 12 -28.57 -14.83 -5.39
C ASN A 12 -28.73 -15.88 -4.26
N PRO A 13 -29.62 -16.88 -4.40
CA PRO A 13 -29.88 -17.87 -3.36
C PRO A 13 -28.66 -18.76 -3.03
N TYR A 14 -27.62 -18.75 -3.86
CA TYR A 14 -26.40 -19.53 -3.64
C TYR A 14 -25.26 -18.74 -2.99
N ILE A 15 -25.45 -17.45 -2.69
CA ILE A 15 -24.40 -16.60 -2.13
C ILE A 15 -24.99 -15.81 -0.95
N PHE A 16 -24.43 -16.02 0.25
CA PHE A 16 -24.87 -15.35 1.46
C PHE A 16 -24.09 -14.05 1.66
N SER A 17 -24.78 -12.91 1.76
CA SER A 17 -24.16 -11.61 2.04
C SER A 17 -24.92 -10.89 3.14
N THR A 18 -24.21 -10.47 4.19
CA THR A 18 -24.76 -9.74 5.34
C THR A 18 -25.30 -8.35 4.97
N ASN A 19 -24.87 -7.80 3.83
CA ASN A 19 -25.28 -6.47 3.34
C ASN A 19 -26.00 -6.51 1.98
N LYS A 20 -26.62 -7.64 1.60
CA LYS A 20 -27.31 -7.81 0.31
C LYS A 20 -26.49 -7.38 -0.91
N PHE A 21 -25.15 -7.51 -0.85
CA PHE A 21 -24.19 -7.07 -1.88
C PHE A 21 -24.16 -5.55 -2.15
N LEU A 22 -24.79 -4.73 -1.30
CA LEU A 22 -24.71 -3.28 -1.40
C LEU A 22 -23.30 -2.81 -1.04
N GLY A 23 -22.72 -1.97 -1.92
CA GLY A 23 -21.37 -1.43 -1.75
C GLY A 23 -20.23 -2.40 -2.10
N GLY A 24 -20.54 -3.59 -2.62
CA GLY A 24 -19.53 -4.48 -3.18
C GLY A 24 -18.93 -3.89 -4.46
N GLN A 25 -17.61 -3.98 -4.61
CA GLN A 25 -16.92 -3.61 -5.84
C GLN A 25 -16.40 -4.88 -6.50
N THR A 26 -16.86 -5.18 -7.72
CA THR A 26 -16.37 -6.30 -8.52
C THR A 26 -15.83 -5.78 -9.85
N TRP A 27 -14.68 -6.32 -10.27
CA TRP A 27 -14.16 -6.05 -11.60
C TRP A 27 -14.80 -7.04 -12.58
N GLU A 28 -15.49 -6.53 -13.60
CA GLU A 28 -16.00 -7.35 -14.71
C GLU A 28 -15.17 -7.08 -15.98
N PHE A 29 -14.89 -8.12 -16.74
CA PHE A 29 -14.16 -7.97 -18.00
C PHE A 29 -15.12 -7.50 -19.10
N ASP A 30 -14.87 -6.32 -19.66
CA ASP A 30 -15.62 -5.74 -20.77
C ASP A 30 -14.71 -5.60 -22.00
N PRO A 31 -14.97 -6.34 -23.09
CA PRO A 31 -14.14 -6.31 -24.30
C PRO A 31 -14.14 -4.95 -25.02
N ASN A 32 -15.12 -4.09 -24.75
CA ASN A 32 -15.27 -2.79 -25.39
C ASN A 32 -14.87 -1.61 -24.49
N ALA A 33 -14.50 -1.86 -23.23
CA ALA A 33 -14.07 -0.80 -22.33
C ALA A 33 -12.71 -0.19 -22.77
N GLY A 34 -12.64 1.14 -22.69
CA GLY A 34 -11.54 2.08 -22.99
C GLY A 34 -11.19 2.28 -24.47
N ILE A 35 -10.12 3.03 -24.76
CA ILE A 35 -9.81 3.49 -26.12
C ILE A 35 -9.11 2.40 -26.96
N ALA A 36 -9.14 2.55 -28.28
CA ALA A 36 -8.59 1.53 -29.20
C ALA A 36 -7.09 1.28 -28.99
N GLU A 37 -6.33 2.31 -28.63
CA GLU A 37 -4.88 2.25 -28.38
C GLU A 37 -4.58 1.43 -27.11
N GLU A 38 -5.19 1.75 -25.98
CA GLU A 38 -5.05 0.99 -24.73
C GLU A 38 -5.45 -0.49 -24.90
N ARG A 39 -6.49 -0.78 -25.69
CA ARG A 39 -6.89 -2.16 -26.01
C ARG A 39 -5.81 -2.90 -26.82
N ALA A 40 -5.17 -2.21 -27.76
CA ALA A 40 -4.09 -2.78 -28.55
C ALA A 40 -2.87 -3.12 -27.68
N GLU A 41 -2.48 -2.23 -26.77
CA GLU A 41 -1.38 -2.46 -25.82
C GLU A 41 -1.67 -3.64 -24.88
N VAL A 42 -2.90 -3.76 -24.37
CA VAL A 42 -3.30 -4.88 -23.52
C VAL A 42 -3.28 -6.20 -24.27
N GLU A 43 -3.72 -6.23 -25.53
CA GLU A 43 -3.71 -7.45 -26.33
C GLU A 43 -2.30 -7.85 -26.78
N GLU A 44 -1.44 -6.86 -27.06
CA GLU A 44 -0.01 -7.08 -27.28
C GLU A 44 0.65 -7.67 -26.03
N ALA A 45 0.40 -7.10 -24.85
CA ALA A 45 0.90 -7.61 -23.58
C ALA A 45 0.39 -9.05 -23.30
N ARG A 46 -0.88 -9.36 -23.60
CA ARG A 46 -1.43 -10.72 -23.49
C ARG A 46 -0.76 -11.70 -24.43
N THR A 47 -0.55 -11.30 -25.69
CA THR A 47 0.10 -12.13 -26.71
C THR A 47 1.55 -12.41 -26.33
N ASN A 48 2.25 -11.37 -25.89
CA ASN A 48 3.62 -11.47 -25.42
C ASN A 48 3.73 -12.39 -24.19
N PHE A 49 2.82 -12.25 -23.22
CA PHE A 49 2.73 -13.16 -22.08
C PHE A 49 2.48 -14.60 -22.51
N TYR A 50 1.49 -14.86 -23.37
CA TYR A 50 1.14 -16.22 -23.80
C TYR A 50 2.31 -16.92 -24.50
N ASN A 51 3.06 -16.19 -25.32
CA ASN A 51 4.21 -16.70 -26.05
C ASN A 51 5.42 -16.97 -25.12
N ASN A 52 5.57 -16.19 -24.05
CA ASN A 52 6.74 -16.26 -23.17
C ASN A 52 6.47 -16.93 -21.80
N ARG A 53 5.23 -17.29 -21.46
CA ARG A 53 4.82 -17.79 -20.12
C ARG A 53 5.55 -19.05 -19.65
N ASN A 54 6.05 -19.86 -20.59
CA ASN A 54 6.79 -21.10 -20.29
C ASN A 54 8.31 -20.90 -20.36
N ASN A 55 8.77 -19.78 -20.94
CA ASN A 55 10.18 -19.46 -21.15
C ASN A 55 10.68 -18.45 -20.09
N VAL A 56 9.77 -17.66 -19.54
CA VAL A 56 10.04 -16.62 -18.54
C VAL A 56 9.05 -16.78 -17.41
N GLN A 57 9.55 -16.92 -16.18
CA GLN A 57 8.69 -16.96 -14.99
C GLN A 57 7.86 -15.67 -14.93
N PRO A 58 6.52 -15.73 -14.86
CA PRO A 58 5.69 -14.54 -14.70
C PRO A 58 6.10 -13.81 -13.42
N SER A 59 6.76 -12.66 -13.56
CA SER A 59 6.88 -11.73 -12.43
C SER A 59 5.49 -11.15 -12.19
N SER A 60 4.96 -11.38 -11.00
CA SER A 60 3.76 -10.72 -10.51
C SER A 60 3.92 -9.20 -10.37
N ASP A 61 5.12 -8.66 -10.62
CA ASP A 61 5.44 -7.24 -10.48
C ASP A 61 5.10 -6.44 -11.73
N LEU A 62 5.00 -7.04 -12.93
CA LEU A 62 4.76 -6.28 -14.16
C LEU A 62 3.37 -5.63 -14.21
N LEU A 63 2.33 -6.31 -13.73
CA LEU A 63 1.00 -5.73 -13.60
C LEU A 63 0.91 -4.68 -12.47
N TRP A 64 1.79 -4.80 -11.46
CA TRP A 64 1.90 -3.85 -10.34
C TRP A 64 2.69 -2.59 -10.73
N GLN A 65 3.63 -2.70 -11.67
CA GLN A 65 4.43 -1.59 -12.21
C GLN A 65 3.67 -0.70 -13.21
N LEU A 66 2.53 -1.17 -13.74
CA LEU A 66 1.70 -0.43 -14.69
C LEU A 66 0.69 0.55 -14.02
N GLN A 67 0.71 0.70 -12.69
CA GLN A 67 -0.13 1.70 -12.02
C GLN A 67 0.55 3.09 -12.00
N PRO A 68 -0.10 4.18 -12.49
CA PRO A 68 0.60 5.43 -12.81
C PRO A 68 0.85 6.40 -11.64
N ASP A 69 0.38 6.13 -10.43
CA ASP A 69 0.40 7.11 -9.35
C ASP A 69 1.47 6.79 -8.29
N MET A 70 2.61 7.50 -8.37
CA MET A 70 3.78 7.41 -7.48
C MET A 70 4.39 6.00 -7.34
N SER A 71 5.29 5.65 -8.26
CA SER A 71 6.10 4.44 -8.10
C SER A 71 6.91 4.50 -6.79
N TRP A 72 7.05 3.35 -6.12
CA TRP A 72 7.85 3.20 -4.90
C TRP A 72 9.26 3.76 -5.05
N ASP A 73 9.86 3.58 -6.23
CA ASP A 73 11.20 4.07 -6.54
C ASP A 73 11.28 5.59 -6.52
N TYR A 74 10.26 6.28 -7.03
CA TYR A 74 10.19 7.74 -6.98
C TYR A 74 10.08 8.24 -5.54
N PHE A 75 9.17 7.67 -4.74
CA PHE A 75 9.01 8.08 -3.36
C PHE A 75 10.26 7.76 -2.52
N LEU A 76 10.88 6.60 -2.74
CA LEU A 76 12.11 6.21 -2.07
C LEU A 76 13.28 7.13 -2.43
N ALA A 77 13.43 7.49 -3.70
CA ALA A 77 14.44 8.43 -4.17
C ALA A 77 14.22 9.82 -3.57
N TRP A 78 12.98 10.31 -3.57
CA TRP A 78 12.62 11.58 -2.95
C TRP A 78 12.92 11.56 -1.45
N ALA A 79 12.44 10.57 -0.71
CA ALA A 79 12.64 10.44 0.74
C ALA A 79 14.13 10.36 1.11
N SER A 80 14.92 9.59 0.33
CA SER A 80 16.38 9.50 0.51
C SER A 80 17.08 10.84 0.25
N SER A 81 16.55 11.65 -0.67
CA SER A 81 17.07 12.98 -0.96
C SER A 81 16.64 14.05 0.06
N ALA A 82 15.42 13.95 0.59
CA ALA A 82 14.78 14.94 1.45
C ALA A 82 15.14 14.74 2.93
N TRP A 83 15.28 13.50 3.40
CA TRP A 83 15.51 13.17 4.81
C TRP A 83 17.00 13.05 5.14
N LYS A 84 17.75 14.12 4.90
CA LYS A 84 19.19 14.20 5.20
C LYS A 84 19.44 14.75 6.62
N GLY A 85 20.52 14.27 7.24
CA GLY A 85 20.94 14.72 8.58
C GLY A 85 20.48 13.85 9.74
N LYS A 86 20.80 14.33 10.96
CA LYS A 86 20.57 13.65 12.25
C LYS A 86 19.58 14.41 13.15
N SER A 87 18.74 15.27 12.58
CA SER A 87 17.70 15.95 13.37
C SER A 87 16.70 14.92 13.93
N LEU A 88 16.02 15.27 15.02
CA LEU A 88 14.98 14.43 15.59
C LEU A 88 13.86 14.17 14.58
N LEU A 89 13.41 15.21 13.87
CA LEU A 89 12.38 15.10 12.83
C LEU A 89 12.80 14.12 11.73
N THR A 90 14.01 14.25 11.20
CA THR A 90 14.53 13.34 10.16
C THR A 90 14.63 11.90 10.68
N THR A 91 14.96 11.72 11.95
CA THR A 91 15.01 10.41 12.60
C THR A 91 13.62 9.80 12.74
N ILE A 92 12.64 10.59 13.20
CA ILE A 92 11.24 10.19 13.31
C ILE A 92 10.71 9.77 11.93
N LEU A 93 10.92 10.58 10.90
CA LEU A 93 10.47 10.29 9.53
C LEU A 93 11.07 8.98 8.98
N LYS A 94 12.37 8.74 9.23
CA LYS A 94 13.02 7.48 8.84
C LYS A 94 12.42 6.27 9.55
N ILE A 95 12.16 6.38 10.85
CA ILE A 95 11.57 5.27 11.63
C ILE A 95 10.14 5.00 11.15
N ILE A 96 9.32 6.03 11.00
CA ILE A 96 7.95 5.91 10.48
C ILE A 96 7.95 5.21 9.13
N TRP A 97 8.84 5.63 8.23
CA TRP A 97 8.92 5.04 6.90
C TRP A 97 9.31 3.56 6.92
N CYS A 98 10.32 3.19 7.71
CA CYS A 98 10.69 1.80 7.89
C CYS A 98 9.55 0.97 8.48
N SER A 99 8.87 1.48 9.52
CA SER A 99 7.71 0.83 10.12
C SER A 99 6.55 0.70 9.13
N PHE A 100 6.27 1.73 8.34
CA PHE A 100 5.23 1.72 7.33
C PHE A 100 5.48 0.65 6.26
N ILE A 101 6.69 0.59 5.69
CA ILE A 101 7.07 -0.46 4.72
C ILE A 101 6.88 -1.85 5.33
N TYR A 102 7.36 -2.04 6.57
CA TYR A 102 7.22 -3.31 7.27
C TYR A 102 5.74 -3.71 7.42
N TYR A 103 4.88 -2.79 7.84
CA TYR A 103 3.45 -3.09 8.02
C TYR A 103 2.71 -3.30 6.71
N VAL A 104 3.06 -2.60 5.63
CA VAL A 104 2.50 -2.86 4.29
C VAL A 104 2.86 -4.28 3.84
N TRP A 105 4.11 -4.68 4.04
CA TRP A 105 4.55 -6.05 3.75
C TRP A 105 3.85 -7.08 4.64
N GLU A 106 3.75 -6.82 5.95
CA GLU A 106 3.10 -7.71 6.91
C GLU A 106 1.62 -7.87 6.59
N GLU A 107 0.90 -6.79 6.27
CA GLU A 107 -0.51 -6.83 5.89
C GLU A 107 -0.72 -7.62 4.60
N ARG A 108 0.11 -7.40 3.58
CA ARG A 108 0.04 -8.19 2.34
C ARG A 108 0.19 -9.69 2.64
N ASN A 109 1.14 -10.06 3.49
CA ASN A 109 1.34 -11.46 3.88
C ASN A 109 0.18 -12.00 4.72
N ARG A 110 -0.38 -11.22 5.66
CA ARG A 110 -1.54 -11.64 6.45
C ARG A 110 -2.79 -11.84 5.58
N CYS A 111 -3.02 -10.96 4.63
CA CYS A 111 -4.10 -11.10 3.65
C CYS A 111 -3.95 -12.38 2.83
N LEU A 112 -2.75 -12.64 2.29
CA LEU A 112 -2.50 -13.77 1.39
C LEU A 112 -2.48 -15.14 2.10
N PHE A 113 -1.91 -15.21 3.31
CA PHE A 113 -1.65 -16.48 3.99
C PHE A 113 -2.56 -16.76 5.19
N GLN A 114 -3.21 -15.75 5.76
CA GLN A 114 -4.03 -15.88 6.97
C GLN A 114 -5.49 -15.45 6.77
N GLY A 115 -5.82 -14.77 5.67
CA GLY A 115 -7.17 -14.27 5.38
C GLY A 115 -7.66 -13.23 6.38
N ARG A 116 -6.75 -12.52 7.06
CA ARG A 116 -7.05 -11.50 8.08
C ARG A 116 -6.57 -10.14 7.60
N VAL A 117 -7.31 -9.09 7.97
CA VAL A 117 -7.02 -7.69 7.65
C VAL A 117 -7.09 -6.87 8.94
N ARG A 118 -6.12 -5.99 9.18
CA ARG A 118 -6.19 -5.01 10.28
C ARG A 118 -6.86 -3.73 9.82
N THR A 119 -7.47 -3.01 10.76
CA THR A 119 -7.96 -1.67 10.47
C THR A 119 -6.80 -0.69 10.29
N ILE A 120 -7.04 0.42 9.59
CA ILE A 120 -6.05 1.49 9.45
C ILE A 120 -5.65 2.04 10.83
N ASP A 121 -6.61 2.16 11.75
CA ASP A 121 -6.36 2.64 13.10
C ASP A 121 -5.43 1.72 13.89
N ASP A 122 -5.62 0.39 13.79
CA ASP A 122 -4.73 -0.59 14.41
C ASP A 122 -3.30 -0.52 13.86
N LEU A 123 -3.16 -0.29 12.55
CA LEU A 123 -1.86 -0.12 11.90
C LEU A 123 -1.18 1.17 12.34
N LEU A 124 -1.91 2.28 12.38
CA LEU A 124 -1.40 3.56 12.85
C LEU A 124 -0.97 3.48 14.32
N PHE A 125 -1.75 2.80 15.15
CA PHE A 125 -1.39 2.53 16.54
C PHE A 125 -0.08 1.72 16.63
N SER A 126 0.02 0.64 15.86
CA SER A 126 1.21 -0.21 15.85
C SER A 126 2.47 0.55 15.38
N ILE A 127 2.34 1.41 14.36
CA ILE A 127 3.43 2.26 13.88
C ILE A 127 3.86 3.24 14.97
N LYS A 128 2.92 3.91 15.64
CA LYS A 128 3.21 4.84 16.73
C LYS A 128 3.95 4.16 17.87
N GLU A 129 3.55 2.95 18.25
CA GLU A 129 4.22 2.18 19.30
C GLU A 129 5.68 1.87 18.94
N ILE A 130 5.95 1.44 17.70
CA ILE A 130 7.33 1.20 17.24
C ILE A 130 8.14 2.50 17.26
N VAL A 131 7.58 3.59 16.75
CA VAL A 131 8.25 4.89 16.71
C VAL A 131 8.60 5.35 18.13
N SER A 132 7.65 5.28 19.05
CA SER A 132 7.83 5.59 20.47
C SER A 132 8.93 4.74 21.11
N ALA A 133 8.89 3.41 20.92
CA ALA A 133 9.90 2.49 21.47
C ALA A 133 11.31 2.77 20.92
N GLN A 134 11.43 3.04 19.62
CA GLN A 134 12.70 3.33 18.95
C GLN A 134 13.29 4.69 19.35
N LEU A 135 12.45 5.66 19.70
CA LEU A 135 12.89 6.98 20.14
C LEU A 135 13.28 7.00 21.63
N ARG A 136 12.59 6.23 22.49
CA ARG A 136 12.96 6.06 23.90
C ARG A 136 14.38 5.50 24.08
N ASN A 137 14.84 4.69 23.13
CA ASN A 137 16.19 4.11 23.13
C ASN A 137 17.27 5.05 22.55
N ARG A 138 16.95 6.29 22.18
CA ARG A 138 17.91 7.24 21.61
C ARG A 138 18.11 8.43 22.54
N ASP A 139 19.36 8.78 22.79
CA ASP A 139 19.75 10.05 23.43
C ASP A 139 19.39 11.21 22.50
N THR A 140 18.15 11.69 22.64
CA THR A 140 17.70 12.91 21.99
C THR A 140 17.98 14.05 22.97
N ASN A 141 18.73 15.06 22.55
CA ASN A 141 18.99 16.25 23.37
C ASN A 141 17.65 16.88 23.76
N SER A 142 17.17 16.55 24.97
CA SER A 142 15.81 16.73 25.46
C SER A 142 15.45 18.18 25.84
N LEU A 143 16.34 19.13 25.55
CA LEU A 143 16.22 20.53 25.96
C LEU A 143 15.75 21.48 24.86
N ASP A 144 15.55 21.00 23.63
CA ASP A 144 15.01 21.81 22.53
C ASP A 144 13.48 21.81 22.58
N LEU A 145 12.88 23.00 22.71
CA LEU A 145 11.43 23.20 22.80
C LEU A 145 10.69 22.61 21.59
N VAL A 146 11.31 22.66 20.41
CA VAL A 146 10.77 22.09 19.17
C VAL A 146 10.71 20.57 19.26
N ASN A 147 11.74 19.94 19.83
CA ASN A 147 11.79 18.49 20.03
C ASN A 147 10.80 18.03 21.08
N MET A 148 10.62 18.79 22.17
CA MET A 148 9.62 18.50 23.19
C MET A 148 8.20 18.59 22.61
N GLN A 149 7.88 19.65 21.86
CA GLN A 149 6.58 19.78 21.20
C GLN A 149 6.31 18.65 20.21
N LEU A 150 7.32 18.24 19.44
CA LEU A 150 7.24 17.08 18.55
C LEU A 150 6.98 15.80 19.33
N MET A 151 7.71 15.53 20.40
CA MET A 151 7.48 14.35 21.23
C MET A 151 6.06 14.34 21.84
N THR A 152 5.58 15.47 22.37
CA THR A 152 4.21 15.60 22.90
C THR A 152 3.13 15.36 21.83
N ASN A 153 3.28 15.95 20.63
CA ASN A 153 2.32 15.78 19.53
C ASN A 153 2.24 14.32 19.05
N TRP A 154 3.32 13.56 19.21
CA TRP A 154 3.39 12.14 18.87
C TRP A 154 3.03 11.21 20.04
N GLY A 155 2.65 11.75 21.21
CA GLY A 155 2.31 10.97 22.40
C GLY A 155 3.51 10.30 23.07
N ILE A 156 4.71 10.79 22.76
CA ILE A 156 5.98 10.33 23.33
C ILE A 156 6.26 11.24 24.54
N GLY A 157 5.76 10.85 25.70
CA GLY A 157 5.96 11.53 26.99
C GLY A 157 6.23 10.52 28.09
#